data_AF-A0A7D8YE26-F1
#
_entry.id   AF-A0A7D8YE26-F1
#
_cell.length_a   1.000
_cell.length_b   1.000
_cell.length_c   1.000
_cell.angle_alpha   90.00
_cell.angle_beta   90.00
_cell.angle_gamma   90.00
#
_symmetry.space_group_name_H-M   'P 1'
#
loop_
_entity.id
_entity.type
_entity.pdbx_description
1 polymer ?
#
loop_
_entity_poly.entity_id
_entity_poly.type
_entity_poly.pdbx_seq_one_letter_code
_entity_poly.pdbx_strand_id
1 'polypeptide(L)'
;MSGRTRIGGVVLLAALSLAGCVDRRLVITSEPSGARVWVNDLEVGRTPTETAFKFHGVYDVRLELEDHEPKWTSRKTRTPIYEYPPLDLLAEALPLRFRNHQKWHFELEPSLERAQPRDELEADLLERAGELRDRVN
;
A
#
# COMPACT_ATOMS: atom_id res chain seq x y z
N MET A 1 12.66 -33.10 42.67
CA MET A 1 11.37 -32.48 42.27
C MET A 1 11.48 -31.23 41.39
N SER A 2 12.67 -30.77 40.96
CA SER A 2 12.85 -29.54 40.14
C SER A 2 12.52 -29.72 38.63
N GLY A 3 12.56 -30.94 38.10
CA GLY A 3 12.37 -31.20 36.66
C GLY A 3 10.92 -31.09 36.16
N ARG A 4 9.93 -31.47 36.97
CA ARG A 4 8.51 -31.45 36.56
C ARG A 4 7.96 -30.03 36.40
N THR A 5 8.42 -29.10 37.25
CA THR A 5 8.01 -27.68 37.20
C THR A 5 8.61 -26.95 36.00
N ARG A 6 9.85 -27.28 35.61
CA ARG A 6 10.50 -26.72 34.41
C ARG A 6 9.85 -27.17 33.11
N ILE A 7 9.48 -28.45 33.02
CA ILE A 7 8.79 -29.00 31.84
C ILE A 7 7.38 -28.39 31.72
N GLY A 8 6.64 -28.26 32.83
CA GLY A 8 5.33 -27.60 32.83
C GLY A 8 5.39 -26.13 32.39
N GLY A 9 6.41 -25.38 32.83
CA GLY A 9 6.63 -24.00 32.41
C GLY A 9 6.95 -23.85 30.92
N VAL A 10 7.78 -24.74 30.36
CA VAL A 10 8.14 -24.72 28.93
C VAL A 10 6.95 -25.08 28.04
N VAL A 11 6.15 -26.08 28.42
CA VAL A 11 4.95 -26.47 27.66
C VAL A 11 3.89 -25.36 27.68
N LEU A 12 3.72 -24.66 28.81
CA LEU A 12 2.80 -23.53 28.91
C LEU A 12 3.25 -22.35 28.05
N LEU A 13 4.55 -22.02 28.05
CA LEU A 13 5.11 -20.96 27.22
C LEU A 13 4.96 -21.28 25.72
N ALA A 14 5.22 -22.53 25.33
CA ALA A 14 5.07 -22.99 23.95
C ALA A 14 3.61 -23.03 23.48
N ALA A 15 2.67 -23.31 24.39
CA ALA A 15 1.23 -23.25 24.09
C ALA A 15 0.72 -21.81 23.92
N LEU A 16 1.30 -20.85 24.66
CA LEU A 16 0.95 -19.42 24.58
C LEU A 16 1.45 -18.76 23.30
N SER A 17 2.59 -19.21 22.75
CA SER A 17 3.13 -18.66 21.49
C SER A 17 2.34 -19.03 20.23
N LEU A 18 1.39 -19.97 20.31
CA LEU A 18 0.46 -20.30 19.22
C LEU A 18 -0.74 -19.34 19.11
N ALA A 19 -0.89 -18.40 20.06
CA ALA A 19 -2.03 -17.47 20.12
C ALA A 19 -1.70 -16.03 19.71
N GLY A 20 -0.43 -15.72 19.43
CA GLY A 20 -0.03 -14.41 18.94
C GLY A 20 -0.49 -14.21 17.49
N CYS A 21 -1.11 -13.07 17.22
CA CYS A 21 -1.61 -12.72 15.89
C CYS A 21 -1.42 -11.22 15.66
N VAL A 22 -0.51 -10.90 14.73
CA VAL A 22 -0.29 -9.53 14.26
C VAL A 22 -1.05 -9.36 12.94
N ASP A 23 -2.08 -8.50 12.97
CA ASP A 23 -2.88 -8.17 11.79
C ASP A 23 -2.36 -6.87 11.15
N ARG A 24 -2.06 -6.94 9.85
CA ARG A 24 -1.41 -5.86 9.09
C ARG A 24 -2.25 -5.56 7.85
N ARG A 25 -2.84 -4.37 7.81
CA ARG A 25 -3.79 -3.93 6.77
C ARG A 25 -3.35 -2.60 6.16
N LEU A 26 -3.40 -2.52 4.83
CA LEU A 26 -3.33 -1.28 4.06
C LEU A 26 -4.75 -0.90 3.64
N VAL A 27 -5.16 0.32 3.97
CA VAL A 27 -6.42 0.92 3.54
C VAL A 27 -6.10 1.96 2.48
N ILE A 28 -6.55 1.73 1.25
CA ILE A 28 -6.24 2.58 0.10
C ILE A 28 -7.52 3.28 -0.36
N THR A 29 -7.45 4.60 -0.44
CA THR A 29 -8.56 5.47 -0.85
C THR A 29 -8.09 6.43 -1.92
N SER A 30 -9.01 6.87 -2.79
CA SER A 30 -8.72 7.91 -3.77
C SER A 30 -9.86 8.90 -3.92
N GLU A 31 -9.51 10.09 -4.39
CA GLU A 31 -10.44 11.11 -4.87
C GLU A 31 -10.13 11.37 -6.36
N PRO A 32 -11.04 11.04 -7.30
CA PRO A 32 -12.34 10.38 -7.08
C PRO A 32 -12.22 8.90 -6.72
N SER A 33 -13.28 8.35 -6.12
CA SER A 33 -13.36 6.91 -5.78
C SER A 33 -13.58 6.01 -7.01
N GLY A 34 -13.36 4.71 -6.85
CA GLY A 34 -13.57 3.70 -7.91
C GLY A 34 -12.33 3.40 -8.75
N ALA A 35 -11.18 3.97 -8.40
CA ALA A 35 -9.91 3.74 -9.08
C ALA A 35 -9.42 2.31 -8.84
N ARG A 36 -8.96 1.64 -9.90
CA ARG A 36 -8.33 0.32 -9.80
C ARG A 36 -6.94 0.46 -9.21
N VAL A 37 -6.61 -0.41 -8.27
CA VAL A 37 -5.41 -0.30 -7.43
C VAL A 37 -4.53 -1.53 -7.62
N TRP A 38 -3.25 -1.30 -7.84
CA TRP A 38 -2.21 -2.31 -7.76
C TRP A 38 -1.21 -1.96 -6.66
N VAL A 39 -0.75 -2.98 -5.95
CA VAL A 39 0.31 -2.88 -4.94
C VAL A 39 1.38 -3.90 -5.30
N ASN A 40 2.59 -3.44 -5.63
CA ASN A 40 3.68 -4.25 -6.19
C ASN A 40 3.20 -5.13 -7.36
N ASP A 41 2.58 -4.50 -8.36
CA ASP A 41 2.01 -5.15 -9.56
C ASP A 41 0.88 -6.15 -9.34
N LEU A 42 0.47 -6.39 -8.09
CA LEU A 42 -0.69 -7.21 -7.75
C LEU A 42 -1.95 -6.34 -7.68
N GLU A 43 -2.96 -6.67 -8.49
CA GLU A 43 -4.25 -5.99 -8.42
C GLU A 43 -4.97 -6.35 -7.11
N VAL A 44 -5.32 -5.32 -6.32
CA VAL A 44 -5.98 -5.49 -5.01
C VAL A 44 -7.44 -5.07 -5.00
N GLY A 45 -7.96 -4.55 -6.12
CA GLY A 45 -9.36 -4.14 -6.29
C GLY A 45 -9.52 -2.66 -6.63
N ARG A 46 -10.66 -2.07 -6.26
CA ARG A 46 -10.98 -0.66 -6.55
C ARG A 46 -11.14 0.16 -5.28
N THR A 47 -10.76 1.43 -5.30
CA THR A 47 -10.89 2.32 -4.14
C THR A 47 -12.36 2.59 -3.79
N PRO A 48 -12.71 2.67 -2.49
CA PRO A 48 -11.89 2.31 -1.34
C PRO A 48 -11.68 0.78 -1.22
N THR A 49 -10.43 0.36 -1.01
CA THR A 49 -10.08 -1.07 -0.82
C THR A 49 -9.15 -1.27 0.37
N GLU A 50 -9.18 -2.49 0.93
CA GLU A 50 -8.26 -2.92 1.99
C GLU A 50 -7.53 -4.20 1.57
N THR A 51 -6.22 -4.26 1.81
CA THR A 51 -5.41 -5.44 1.54
C THR A 51 -4.48 -5.75 2.71
N ALA A 52 -4.17 -7.03 2.92
CA ALA A 52 -3.22 -7.45 3.94
C ALA A 52 -1.78 -7.35 3.40
N PHE A 53 -0.83 -7.04 4.28
CA PHE A 53 0.59 -7.01 3.92
C PHE A 53 1.44 -7.76 4.94
N LYS A 54 2.54 -8.37 4.48
CA LYS A 54 3.38 -9.25 5.32
C LYS A 54 4.58 -8.54 5.93
N PHE A 55 5.24 -7.65 5.19
CA PHE A 55 6.51 -7.06 5.58
C PHE A 55 6.44 -5.54 5.57
N HIS A 56 7.12 -4.89 6.51
CA HIS A 56 7.26 -3.45 6.42
C HIS A 56 8.30 -3.06 5.37
N GLY A 57 8.00 -2.05 4.57
CA GLY A 57 8.84 -1.68 3.45
C GLY A 57 8.26 -0.57 2.60
N VAL A 58 8.90 -0.37 1.45
CA VAL A 58 8.40 0.49 0.38
C VAL A 58 7.60 -0.36 -0.58
N TYR A 59 6.41 0.12 -0.92
CA TYR A 59 5.49 -0.51 -1.84
C TYR A 59 5.25 0.40 -3.03
N ASP A 60 5.26 -0.17 -4.22
CA ASP A 60 4.83 0.53 -5.43
C ASP A 60 3.32 0.44 -5.52
N VAL A 61 2.68 1.59 -5.71
CA VAL A 61 1.24 1.74 -5.77
C VAL A 61 0.89 2.38 -7.10
N ARG A 62 0.03 1.70 -7.86
CA ARG A 62 -0.56 2.23 -9.08
C ARG A 62 -2.05 2.40 -8.87
N LEU A 63 -2.57 3.55 -9.28
CA LEU A 63 -4.01 3.81 -9.35
C LEU A 63 -4.38 4.20 -10.78
N GLU A 64 -5.43 3.57 -11.31
CA GLU A 64 -5.99 3.91 -12.62
C GLU A 64 -7.49 4.15 -12.50
N LEU A 65 -7.96 5.25 -13.06
CA LEU A 65 -9.38 5.59 -13.13
C LEU A 65 -9.68 6.13 -14.52
N GLU A 66 -10.87 5.83 -15.03
CA GLU A 66 -11.30 6.27 -16.37
C GLU A 66 -11.31 7.79 -16.47
N ASP A 67 -10.80 8.28 -17.60
CA ASP A 67 -10.46 9.66 -17.95
C ASP A 67 -9.71 10.45 -16.85
N HIS A 68 -8.90 9.77 -16.04
CA HIS A 68 -7.90 10.37 -15.14
C HIS A 68 -6.51 9.88 -15.51
N GLU A 69 -5.51 10.68 -15.17
CA GLU A 69 -4.11 10.30 -15.28
C GLU A 69 -3.77 9.13 -14.34
N PRO A 70 -3.18 8.03 -14.86
CA PRO A 70 -2.66 6.95 -14.03
C PRO A 70 -1.63 7.46 -13.03
N LYS A 71 -1.86 7.19 -11.74
CA LYS A 71 -0.94 7.62 -10.69
C LYS A 71 0.00 6.49 -10.29
N TRP A 72 1.28 6.67 -10.54
CA TRP A 72 2.35 5.77 -10.12
C TRP A 72 3.15 6.39 -8.98
N THR A 73 3.23 5.71 -7.84
CA THR A 73 3.92 6.27 -6.67
C THR A 73 4.36 5.17 -5.71
N SER A 74 5.43 5.43 -4.96
CA SER A 74 5.88 4.50 -3.91
C SER A 74 5.51 5.04 -2.53
N ARG A 75 4.96 4.18 -1.66
CA ARG A 75 4.63 4.50 -0.27
C ARG A 75 5.34 3.56 0.69
N LYS A 76 5.90 4.12 1.76
CA LYS A 76 6.56 3.36 2.83
C LYS A 76 5.58 3.10 3.97
N THR A 77 5.49 1.85 4.42
CA THR A 77 4.76 1.52 5.65
C THR A 77 5.51 2.02 6.87
N ARG A 78 4.79 2.35 7.95
CA ARG A 78 5.38 2.73 9.23
C ARG A 78 5.52 1.49 10.11
N THR A 79 6.76 1.07 10.36
CA THR A 79 7.07 -0.03 11.26
C THR A 79 6.92 0.42 12.72
N PRO A 80 6.03 -0.19 13.51
CA PRO A 80 5.98 0.03 14.95
C PRO A 80 7.24 -0.48 15.65
N ILE A 81 7.59 0.11 16.80
CA ILE A 81 8.81 -0.24 17.54
C ILE A 81 8.84 -1.72 17.97
N TYR A 82 7.67 -2.29 18.26
CA TYR A 82 7.53 -3.69 18.68
C TYR A 82 7.76 -4.70 17.54
N GLU A 83 7.95 -4.26 16.29
CA GLU A 83 8.27 -5.12 15.14
C GLU A 83 9.78 -5.09 14.78
N TYR A 84 10.62 -4.44 15.59
CA TYR A 84 12.08 -4.49 15.44
C TYR A 84 12.71 -5.60 16.29
N PRO A 85 13.72 -6.34 15.77
CA PRO A 85 14.46 -7.31 16.57
C PRO A 85 15.13 -6.71 17.81
N PRO A 86 15.07 -7.37 18.99
CA PRO A 86 14.44 -8.66 19.30
C PRO A 86 12.99 -8.56 19.84
N LEU A 87 12.40 -7.36 19.85
CA LEU A 87 11.06 -7.12 20.42
C LEU A 87 9.96 -7.76 19.57
N ASP A 88 10.20 -7.92 18.27
CA ASP A 88 9.34 -8.61 17.30
C ASP A 88 8.95 -10.02 17.77
N LEU A 89 9.92 -10.81 18.24
CA LEU A 89 9.68 -12.15 18.77
C LEU A 89 8.74 -12.14 19.98
N LEU A 90 8.85 -11.12 20.84
CA LEU A 90 7.96 -10.98 21.99
C LEU A 90 6.57 -10.54 21.56
N ALA A 91 6.47 -9.60 20.63
CA ALA A 91 5.18 -9.15 20.09
C ALA A 91 4.43 -10.29 19.39
N GLU A 92 5.13 -11.17 18.68
CA GLU A 92 4.54 -12.35 18.04
C GLU A 92 4.28 -13.51 19.02
N ALA A 93 5.06 -13.67 20.08
CA ALA A 93 4.87 -14.75 21.06
C ALA A 93 3.79 -14.43 22.10
N LEU A 94 3.48 -13.15 22.33
CA LEU A 94 2.44 -12.76 23.28
C LEU A 94 1.04 -13.05 22.70
N PRO A 95 0.10 -13.56 23.50
CA PRO A 95 -1.29 -13.83 23.09
C PRO A 95 -2.12 -12.54 22.97
N LEU A 96 -1.51 -11.47 22.46
CA LEU A 96 -2.11 -10.16 22.26
C LEU A 96 -2.35 -9.97 20.75
N ARG A 97 -3.47 -9.29 20.42
CA ARG A 97 -3.79 -8.94 19.04
C ARG A 97 -3.24 -7.56 18.72
N PHE A 98 -2.13 -7.51 17.99
CA PHE A 98 -1.59 -6.26 17.48
C PHE A 98 -2.23 -5.94 16.13
N ARG A 99 -2.88 -4.79 16.01
CA ARG A 99 -3.50 -4.32 14.76
C ARG A 99 -2.71 -3.15 14.21
N ASN A 100 -2.22 -3.28 12.99
CA ASN A 100 -1.49 -2.24 12.28
C ASN A 100 -2.24 -1.90 10.99
N HIS A 101 -3.02 -0.81 11.03
CA HIS A 101 -3.77 -0.33 9.88
C HIS A 101 -3.12 0.95 9.35
N GLN A 102 -2.63 0.90 8.13
CA GLN A 102 -2.05 2.07 7.45
C GLN A 102 -3.05 2.62 6.45
N LYS A 103 -3.31 3.92 6.52
CA LYS A 103 -4.21 4.60 5.58
C LYS A 103 -3.40 5.39 4.55
N TRP A 104 -3.62 5.09 3.28
CA TRP A 104 -3.07 5.84 2.16
C TRP A 104 -4.20 6.46 1.35
N HIS A 105 -4.10 7.76 1.13
CA HIS A 105 -5.03 8.54 0.33
C HIS A 105 -4.31 9.13 -0.88
N PHE A 106 -5.00 9.15 -2.02
CA PHE A 106 -4.45 9.58 -3.30
C PHE A 106 -5.46 10.47 -4.03
N GLU A 107 -5.01 11.62 -4.49
CA GLU A 107 -5.79 12.48 -5.39
C GLU A 107 -5.37 12.18 -6.82
N LEU A 108 -6.35 11.95 -7.70
CA LEU A 108 -6.14 11.67 -9.12
C LEU A 108 -6.42 12.93 -9.94
N GLU A 109 -5.57 13.17 -10.92
CA GLU A 109 -5.70 14.31 -11.82
C GLU A 109 -6.55 13.91 -13.03
N PRO A 110 -7.48 14.75 -13.50
CA PRO A 110 -8.20 14.50 -14.74
C PRO A 110 -7.24 14.38 -15.92
N SER A 111 -7.53 13.47 -16.85
CA SER A 111 -6.81 13.37 -18.13
C SER A 111 -6.98 14.63 -18.96
N LEU A 112 -6.02 14.93 -19.83
CA LEU A 112 -6.11 16.07 -20.75
C LEU A 112 -7.34 15.99 -21.66
N GLU A 113 -7.69 14.79 -22.12
CA GLU A 113 -8.87 14.51 -22.93
C GLU A 113 -10.18 14.80 -22.19
N ARG A 114 -10.22 14.61 -20.86
CA ARG A 114 -11.37 15.01 -20.05
C ARG A 114 -11.37 16.51 -19.75
N ALA A 115 -10.20 17.08 -19.51
CA ALA A 115 -10.07 18.46 -19.07
C ALA A 115 -10.35 19.48 -20.19
N GLN A 116 -10.10 19.12 -21.45
CA GLN A 116 -10.19 20.03 -22.60
C GLN A 116 -11.09 19.48 -23.72
N PRO A 117 -11.78 20.36 -24.48
CA PRO A 117 -12.44 19.97 -25.72
C PRO A 117 -11.44 19.39 -26.74
N ARG A 118 -11.90 18.42 -27.53
CA ARG A 118 -11.07 17.72 -28.53
C ARG A 118 -10.37 18.67 -29.50
N ASP A 119 -11.07 19.70 -29.97
CA ASP A 119 -10.53 20.64 -30.96
C ASP A 119 -9.39 21.50 -30.38
N GLU A 120 -9.51 21.89 -29.11
CA GLU A 120 -8.47 22.66 -28.40
C GLU A 120 -7.23 21.78 -28.14
N LEU A 121 -7.44 20.53 -27.73
CA LEU A 121 -6.36 19.56 -27.54
C LEU A 121 -5.62 19.27 -28.85
N GLU A 122 -6.34 19.08 -29.96
CA GLU A 122 -5.72 18.87 -31.28
C GLU A 122 -4.88 20.07 -31.74
N ALA A 123 -5.38 21.29 -31.53
CA ALA A 123 -4.65 22.51 -31.84
C ALA A 123 -3.34 22.63 -31.03
N ASP A 124 -3.39 22.41 -29.72
CA ASP A 124 -2.22 22.44 -28.83
C ASP A 124 -1.17 21.36 -29.20
N LEU A 125 -1.60 20.15 -29.56
CA LEU A 125 -0.70 19.09 -30.02
C LEU A 125 0.00 19.45 -31.35
N LEU A 126 -0.73 20.03 -32.30
CA LEU A 126 -0.17 20.46 -33.58
C LEU A 126 0.85 21.59 -33.41
N GLU A 127 0.56 22.55 -32.53
CA GLU A 127 1.47 23.64 -32.18
C GLU A 127 2.79 23.10 -31.61
N ARG A 128 2.71 22.24 -30.58
CA ARG A 128 3.90 21.60 -29.97
C ARG A 128 4.73 20.80 -30.96
N ALA A 129 4.07 20.11 -31.90
CA ALA A 129 4.76 19.35 -32.94
C ALA A 129 5.51 20.27 -33.93
N GLY A 130 4.93 21.44 -34.26
CA GLY A 130 5.59 22.47 -35.06
C GLY A 130 6.84 23.03 -34.37
N GLU A 131 6.72 23.41 -33.10
CA GLU A 131 7.85 23.91 -32.32
C GLU A 131 8.99 22.89 -32.20
N LEU A 132 8.65 21.61 -32.01
CA LEU A 132 9.66 20.55 -31.93
C LEU A 132 10.37 20.36 -33.27
N ARG A 133 9.64 20.41 -34.39
CA ARG A 133 10.21 20.32 -35.74
C ARG A 133 11.21 21.44 -36.00
N ASP A 134 10.88 22.66 -35.59
CA ASP A 134 11.72 23.84 -35.81
C ASP A 134 12.99 23.82 -34.94
N ARG A 135 12.96 23.13 -33.79
CA ARG A 135 14.14 22.94 -32.94
C ARG A 135 15.14 21.92 -33.48
N VAL A 136 14.68 20.98 -34.30
CA VAL A 136 15.50 19.87 -34.83
C VAL A 136 16.18 20.23 -36.16
N ASN A 137 15.68 21.25 -36.86
CA ASN A 137 16.33 21.84 -38.05
C ASN A 137 17.31 22.95 -37.66
#